data_AF-A0A1H6KJA1-F1
#
_entry.id   AF-A0A1H6KJA1-F1
#
_cell.length_a   1.000
_cell.length_b   1.000
_cell.length_c   1.000
_cell.angle_alpha   90.00
_cell.angle_beta   90.00
_cell.angle_gamma   90.00
#
_symmetry.space_group_name_H-M   'P 1'
#
loop_
_entity.id
_entity.type
_entity.pdbx_description
1 polymer ?
#
loop_
_entity_poly.entity_id
_entity_poly.type
_entity_poly.pdbx_seq_one_letter_code
_entity_poly.pdbx_strand_id
1 'polypeptide(L)'
;MLAALVVVAALNCLLPPLVPPSVPALRLPLWVAIAVLSVALVWPRATRVVRLSVGWLLVLATVGQAFVVGDLIAMFATLLAVPVLALLAGPLRPRPRKALVAAHAVAAACWVGIAATFVAMAVLAMSTNDIHRSATVYELMALFDITLLPWANFATILTGVGLSLTTKWGLLRYRWVVAKIAIAAGILMMAFGFLHDSLERVGAEATQLAARGAATAHLSGTADVVLWSFGCALLGLIAALLLSLYKPGGRTRRAAGDLHRGVRRHEHA
;
A
#
# COMPACT_ATOMS: atom_id res chain seq x y z
N MET A 1 -12.87 12.30 7.77
CA MET A 1 -12.49 11.00 7.19
C MET A 1 -13.69 10.27 6.59
N LEU A 2 -14.75 9.97 7.35
CA LEU A 2 -15.96 9.32 6.81
C LEU A 2 -16.65 10.13 5.70
N ALA A 3 -16.79 11.45 5.86
CA ALA A 3 -17.31 12.33 4.81
C ALA A 3 -16.45 12.31 3.52
N ALA A 4 -15.12 12.15 3.65
CA ALA A 4 -14.23 12.06 2.51
C ALA A 4 -14.41 10.73 1.75
N LEU A 5 -14.63 9.62 2.47
CA LEU A 5 -14.97 8.32 1.85
C LEU A 5 -16.29 8.37 1.08
N VAL A 6 -17.31 9.02 1.65
CA VAL A 6 -18.62 9.21 0.97
C VAL A 6 -18.46 10.06 -0.29
N VAL A 7 -17.73 11.16 -0.22
CA VAL A 7 -17.47 12.04 -1.38
C VAL A 7 -16.67 11.31 -2.46
N VAL A 8 -15.61 10.59 -2.09
CA VAL A 8 -14.82 9.79 -3.04
C VAL A 8 -15.68 8.70 -3.70
N ALA A 9 -16.51 8.00 -2.94
CA ALA A 9 -17.38 6.96 -3.49
C ALA A 9 -18.47 7.53 -4.42
N ALA A 10 -19.08 8.65 -4.06
CA ALA A 10 -20.08 9.32 -4.89
C ALA A 10 -19.48 9.88 -6.19
N LEU A 11 -18.30 10.50 -6.13
CA LEU A 11 -17.60 10.99 -7.32
C LEU A 11 -17.24 9.85 -8.28
N ASN A 12 -16.80 8.70 -7.76
CA ASN A 12 -16.41 7.55 -8.59
C ASN A 12 -17.60 6.78 -9.18
N CYS A 13 -18.82 6.98 -8.68
CA CYS A 13 -20.03 6.53 -9.36
C CYS A 13 -20.32 7.35 -10.64
N LEU A 14 -19.85 8.60 -10.69
CA LEU A 14 -20.13 9.54 -11.77
C LEU A 14 -18.98 9.67 -12.78
N LEU A 15 -17.74 9.39 -12.34
CA LEU A 15 -16.55 9.53 -13.17
C LEU A 15 -16.17 8.22 -13.89
N PRO A 16 -15.70 8.30 -15.15
CA PRO A 16 -15.11 7.15 -15.82
C PRO A 16 -13.86 6.67 -15.06
N PRO A 17 -13.56 5.37 -15.10
CA PRO A 17 -12.36 4.84 -14.45
C PRO A 17 -11.10 5.41 -15.07
N LEU A 18 -10.12 5.79 -14.24
CA LEU A 18 -8.80 6.24 -14.72
C LEU A 18 -8.02 5.12 -15.41
N VAL A 19 -8.18 3.88 -14.94
CA VAL A 19 -7.62 2.67 -15.53
C VAL A 19 -8.76 1.71 -15.84
N PRO A 20 -8.85 1.14 -17.06
CA PRO A 20 -9.91 0.21 -17.40
C PRO A 20 -9.99 -0.94 -16.38
N PRO A 21 -11.14 -1.12 -15.72
CA PRO A 21 -11.30 -2.20 -14.75
C PRO A 21 -11.26 -3.56 -15.45
N SER A 22 -10.68 -4.56 -14.79
CA SER A 22 -10.66 -5.95 -15.25
C SER A 22 -12.08 -6.52 -15.39
N VAL A 23 -13.01 -6.07 -14.54
CA VAL A 23 -14.43 -6.48 -14.56
C VAL A 23 -15.34 -5.25 -14.53
N PRO A 24 -15.59 -4.60 -15.68
CA PRO A 24 -16.33 -3.34 -15.75
C PRO A 24 -17.75 -3.42 -15.17
N ALA A 25 -18.41 -4.57 -15.33
CA ALA A 25 -19.78 -4.80 -14.85
C ALA A 25 -19.92 -4.69 -13.32
N LEU A 26 -18.87 -4.98 -12.56
CA LEU A 26 -18.89 -4.96 -11.10
C LEU A 26 -18.50 -3.59 -10.51
N ARG A 27 -17.91 -2.70 -11.31
CA ARG A 27 -17.37 -1.41 -10.83
C ARG A 27 -18.44 -0.52 -10.19
N LEU A 28 -19.51 -0.22 -10.92
CA LEU A 28 -20.58 0.66 -10.44
C LEU A 28 -21.30 0.11 -9.20
N PRO A 29 -21.79 -1.16 -9.18
CA PRO A 29 -22.52 -1.68 -8.02
C PRO A 29 -21.66 -1.74 -6.74
N LEU A 30 -20.36 -2.01 -6.85
CA LEU A 30 -19.46 -1.98 -5.69
C LEU A 30 -19.20 -0.56 -5.18
N TRP A 31 -19.11 0.46 -6.05
CA TRP A 31 -18.95 1.85 -5.60
C TRP A 31 -20.20 2.36 -4.88
N VAL A 32 -21.39 1.97 -5.36
CA VAL A 32 -22.67 2.21 -4.67
C VAL A 32 -22.70 1.50 -3.32
N ALA A 33 -22.26 0.24 -3.24
CA ALA A 33 -22.17 -0.48 -1.97
C ALA A 33 -21.21 0.20 -0.99
N ILE A 34 -20.04 0.65 -1.44
CA ILE A 34 -19.06 1.41 -0.63
C ILE A 34 -19.66 2.72 -0.12
N ALA A 35 -20.41 3.45 -0.95
CA ALA A 35 -21.08 4.69 -0.55
C ALA A 35 -22.15 4.43 0.54
N VAL A 36 -23.01 3.42 0.33
CA VAL A 36 -24.06 3.02 1.28
C VAL A 36 -23.46 2.58 2.61
N LEU A 37 -22.44 1.73 2.59
CA LEU A 37 -21.73 1.26 3.79
C LEU A 37 -21.04 2.40 4.54
N SER A 38 -20.48 3.38 3.81
CA SER A 38 -19.85 4.57 4.40
C SER A 38 -20.87 5.47 5.11
N VAL A 39 -22.05 5.67 4.53
CA VAL A 39 -23.16 6.41 5.15
C VAL A 39 -23.71 5.66 6.37
N ALA A 40 -23.86 4.34 6.26
CA ALA A 40 -24.32 3.50 7.37
C ALA A 40 -23.37 3.55 8.59
N LEU A 41 -22.06 3.77 8.37
CA LEU A 41 -21.09 3.94 9.45
C LEU A 41 -21.28 5.23 10.27
N VAL A 42 -21.87 6.27 9.67
CA VAL A 42 -22.12 7.58 10.29
C VAL A 42 -23.44 7.58 11.08
N TRP A 43 -24.25 6.53 10.93
CA TRP A 43 -25.59 6.46 11.52
C TRP A 43 -25.56 6.51 13.06
N PRO A 44 -26.19 7.52 13.70
CA PRO A 44 -26.01 7.80 15.12
C PRO A 44 -26.60 6.71 16.05
N ARG A 45 -27.57 5.94 15.56
CA ARG A 45 -28.23 4.86 16.34
C ARG A 45 -27.56 3.49 16.20
N ALA A 46 -26.47 3.37 15.44
CA ALA A 46 -25.84 2.08 15.21
C ALA A 46 -25.09 1.57 16.46
N THR A 47 -25.36 0.32 16.87
CA THR A 47 -24.62 -0.32 17.97
C THR A 47 -23.16 -0.59 17.58
N ARG A 48 -22.28 -0.83 18.56
CA ARG A 48 -20.85 -1.08 18.30
C ARG A 48 -20.62 -2.31 17.41
N VAL A 49 -21.42 -3.36 17.57
CA VAL A 49 -21.35 -4.57 16.73
C VAL A 49 -21.73 -4.23 15.29
N VAL A 50 -22.83 -3.50 15.08
CA VAL A 50 -23.26 -3.07 13.74
C VAL A 50 -22.20 -2.19 13.08
N ARG A 51 -21.62 -1.21 13.79
CA ARG A 51 -20.55 -0.37 13.24
C ARG A 51 -19.30 -1.16 12.84
N LEU A 52 -18.95 -2.18 13.62
CA LEU A 52 -17.83 -3.08 13.32
C LEU A 52 -18.11 -3.99 12.13
N SER A 53 -19.31 -4.58 12.07
CA SER A 53 -19.71 -5.44 10.95
C SER A 53 -19.81 -4.66 9.64
N VAL A 54 -20.46 -3.49 9.64
CA VAL A 54 -20.54 -2.60 8.47
C VAL A 54 -19.15 -2.11 8.07
N GLY A 55 -18.28 -1.87 9.05
CA GLY A 55 -16.90 -1.54 8.78
C GLY A 55 -16.16 -2.67 8.06
N TRP A 56 -16.21 -3.90 8.58
CA TRP A 56 -15.55 -5.03 7.93
C TRP A 56 -16.10 -5.28 6.53
N LEU A 57 -17.41 -5.13 6.33
CA LEU A 57 -18.02 -5.18 5.00
C LEU A 57 -17.52 -4.06 4.09
N LEU A 58 -17.31 -2.84 4.61
CA LEU A 58 -16.71 -1.73 3.85
C LEU A 58 -15.26 -2.04 3.45
N VAL A 59 -14.45 -2.63 4.33
CA VAL A 59 -13.09 -3.04 4.01
C VAL A 59 -13.09 -4.17 2.98
N LEU A 60 -13.95 -5.18 3.14
CA LEU A 60 -14.07 -6.25 2.16
C LEU A 60 -14.57 -5.76 0.80
N ALA A 61 -15.53 -4.84 0.78
CA ALA A 61 -16.04 -4.24 -0.45
C ALA A 61 -14.99 -3.36 -1.15
N THR A 62 -14.24 -2.56 -0.39
CA THR A 62 -13.14 -1.75 -0.94
C THR A 62 -11.97 -2.60 -1.41
N VAL A 63 -11.65 -3.71 -0.74
CA VAL A 63 -10.66 -4.72 -1.18
C VAL A 63 -11.16 -5.44 -2.44
N GLY A 64 -12.40 -5.92 -2.46
CA GLY A 64 -12.99 -6.55 -3.64
C GLY A 64 -12.99 -5.63 -4.86
N GLN A 65 -13.36 -4.36 -4.67
CA GLN A 65 -13.33 -3.34 -5.72
C GLN A 65 -11.89 -3.01 -6.18
N ALA A 66 -10.96 -2.88 -5.24
CA ALA A 66 -9.56 -2.62 -5.53
C ALA A 66 -8.93 -3.72 -6.40
N PHE A 67 -9.28 -4.98 -6.13
CA PHE A 67 -8.51 -6.11 -6.64
C PHE A 67 -9.24 -7.01 -7.64
N VAL A 68 -10.55 -7.26 -7.45
CA VAL A 68 -11.34 -8.07 -8.39
C VAL A 68 -11.73 -7.23 -9.59
N VAL A 69 -12.04 -5.96 -9.37
CA VAL A 69 -12.43 -5.01 -10.41
C VAL A 69 -11.21 -4.26 -10.97
N GLY A 70 -10.08 -4.23 -10.25
CA GLY A 70 -8.85 -3.56 -10.70
C GLY A 70 -8.96 -2.03 -10.71
N ASP A 71 -9.83 -1.45 -9.87
CA ASP A 71 -10.02 0.00 -9.82
C ASP A 71 -8.97 0.64 -8.87
N LEU A 72 -7.99 1.31 -9.46
CA LEU A 72 -6.89 2.00 -8.77
C LEU A 72 -7.38 3.07 -7.79
N ILE A 73 -8.52 3.73 -8.05
CA ILE A 73 -9.08 4.72 -7.13
C ILE A 73 -9.72 4.03 -5.92
N ALA A 74 -10.33 2.87 -6.12
CA ALA A 74 -10.83 2.05 -5.03
C ALA A 74 -9.70 1.51 -4.14
N MET A 75 -8.53 1.22 -4.73
CA MET A 75 -7.32 0.87 -3.98
C MET A 75 -6.93 1.97 -2.99
N PHE A 76 -6.90 3.24 -3.41
CA PHE A 76 -6.63 4.36 -2.49
C PHE A 76 -7.74 4.59 -1.46
N ALA A 77 -9.00 4.32 -1.82
CA ALA A 77 -10.12 4.41 -0.87
C ALA A 77 -10.01 3.41 0.31
N THR A 78 -9.41 2.23 0.10
CA THR A 78 -9.13 1.27 1.20
C THR A 78 -8.21 1.86 2.28
N LEU A 79 -7.26 2.72 1.89
CA LEU A 79 -6.33 3.39 2.80
C LEU A 79 -7.04 4.36 3.76
N LEU A 80 -8.24 4.83 3.41
CA LEU A 80 -9.09 5.66 4.27
C LEU A 80 -10.05 4.81 5.13
N ALA A 81 -10.55 3.70 4.60
CA ALA A 81 -11.53 2.83 5.28
C ALA A 81 -10.93 2.07 6.48
N VAL A 82 -9.71 1.53 6.33
CA VAL A 82 -9.04 0.76 7.39
C VAL A 82 -8.70 1.60 8.65
N PRO A 83 -8.17 2.84 8.54
CA PRO A 83 -8.01 3.70 9.71
C PRO A 83 -9.33 4.02 10.42
N VAL A 84 -10.41 4.25 9.66
CA VAL A 84 -11.74 4.52 10.21
C VAL A 84 -12.25 3.34 11.02
N LEU A 85 -12.12 2.11 10.52
CA LEU A 85 -12.46 0.91 11.30
C LEU A 85 -11.61 0.75 12.54
N ALA A 86 -10.30 0.93 12.42
CA ALA A 86 -9.39 0.74 13.53
C ALA A 86 -9.66 1.75 14.66
N LEU A 87 -10.06 2.99 14.32
CA LEU A 87 -10.52 3.99 15.28
C LEU A 87 -11.84 3.59 15.97
N LEU A 88 -12.77 2.97 15.24
CA LEU A 88 -14.05 2.51 15.79
C LEU A 88 -13.94 1.21 16.62
N ALA A 89 -12.98 0.36 16.28
CA ALA A 89 -12.78 -0.94 16.93
C ALA A 89 -12.16 -0.82 18.32
N GLY A 90 -11.30 0.17 18.55
CA GLY A 90 -10.56 0.29 19.82
C GLY A 90 -9.55 -0.85 20.04
N PRO A 91 -9.03 -1.01 21.27
CA PRO A 91 -7.96 -1.98 21.56
C PRO A 91 -8.40 -3.43 21.26
N LEU A 92 -7.61 -4.15 20.47
CA LEU A 92 -7.89 -5.53 20.12
C LEU A 92 -7.58 -6.49 21.28
N ARG A 93 -8.45 -7.50 21.45
CA ARG A 93 -8.21 -8.65 22.33
C ARG A 93 -6.93 -9.41 21.89
N PRO A 94 -6.29 -10.21 22.76
CA PRO A 94 -4.97 -10.78 22.49
C PRO A 94 -4.86 -11.68 21.26
N ARG A 95 -5.88 -12.50 20.98
CA ARG A 95 -5.90 -13.44 19.84
C ARG A 95 -5.97 -12.75 18.46
N PRO A 96 -6.95 -11.86 18.19
CA PRO A 96 -7.00 -11.15 16.91
C PRO A 96 -5.79 -10.21 16.71
N ARG A 97 -5.21 -9.68 17.80
CA ARG A 97 -3.95 -8.94 17.73
C ARG A 97 -2.80 -9.79 17.20
N LYS A 98 -2.66 -11.04 17.66
CA LYS A 98 -1.62 -11.96 17.17
C LYS A 98 -1.82 -12.29 15.68
N ALA A 99 -3.07 -12.53 15.26
CA ALA A 99 -3.38 -12.78 13.84
C ALA A 99 -3.03 -11.57 12.96
N LEU A 100 -3.36 -10.34 13.40
CA LEU A 100 -3.02 -9.13 12.67
C LEU A 100 -1.50 -8.90 12.57
N VAL A 101 -0.75 -9.18 13.65
CA VAL A 101 0.72 -9.14 13.64
C VAL A 101 1.29 -10.15 12.65
N ALA A 102 0.77 -11.39 12.65
CA ALA A 102 1.22 -12.42 11.72
C ALA A 102 0.91 -12.04 10.27
N ALA A 103 -0.30 -11.58 9.97
CA ALA A 103 -0.69 -11.12 8.65
C ALA A 103 0.20 -9.96 8.15
N HIS A 104 0.50 -8.99 9.01
CA HIS A 104 1.42 -7.90 8.68
C HIS A 104 2.83 -8.40 8.38
N ALA A 105 3.34 -9.32 9.21
CA ALA A 105 4.69 -9.88 9.02
C ALA A 105 4.80 -10.65 7.71
N VAL A 106 3.79 -11.47 7.37
CA VAL A 106 3.75 -12.20 6.10
C VAL A 106 3.66 -11.22 4.92
N ALA A 107 2.76 -10.24 4.97
CA ALA A 107 2.63 -9.24 3.89
C ALA A 107 3.94 -8.45 3.68
N ALA A 108 4.57 -8.00 4.77
CA ALA A 108 5.84 -7.28 4.71
C ALA A 108 6.97 -8.15 4.14
N ALA A 109 7.02 -9.44 4.51
CA ALA A 109 7.99 -10.39 3.97
C ALA A 109 7.77 -10.63 2.47
N CYS A 110 6.51 -10.77 2.03
CA CYS A 110 6.18 -10.86 0.60
C CYS A 110 6.62 -9.61 -0.16
N TRP A 111 6.40 -8.41 0.38
CA TRP A 111 6.81 -7.16 -0.27
C TRP A 111 8.34 -7.09 -0.44
N VAL A 112 9.10 -7.44 0.61
CA VAL A 112 10.57 -7.53 0.53
C VAL A 112 11.00 -8.57 -0.52
N GLY A 113 10.37 -9.74 -0.54
CA GLY A 113 10.68 -10.80 -1.49
C GLY A 113 10.42 -10.41 -2.95
N ILE A 114 9.29 -9.72 -3.22
CA ILE A 114 9.00 -9.21 -4.56
C ILE A 114 10.02 -8.15 -4.97
N ALA A 115 10.35 -7.19 -4.08
CA ALA A 115 11.36 -6.18 -4.38
C ALA A 115 12.73 -6.82 -4.69
N ALA A 116 13.14 -7.84 -3.94
CA ALA A 116 14.38 -8.59 -4.21
C ALA A 116 14.33 -9.34 -5.55
N THR A 117 13.18 -9.92 -5.88
CA THR A 117 12.97 -10.62 -7.16
C THR A 117 13.06 -9.65 -8.33
N PHE A 118 12.47 -8.46 -8.22
CA PHE A 118 12.53 -7.42 -9.26
C PHE A 118 13.95 -6.90 -9.48
N VAL A 119 14.74 -6.73 -8.40
CA VAL A 119 16.16 -6.41 -8.52
C VAL A 119 16.91 -7.51 -9.27
N ALA A 120 16.69 -8.78 -8.92
CA ALA A 120 17.32 -9.90 -9.60
C ALA A 120 16.92 -10.00 -11.08
N MET A 121 15.65 -9.77 -11.41
CA MET A 121 15.14 -9.72 -12.78
C MET A 121 15.75 -8.55 -13.57
N ALA A 122 15.84 -7.35 -12.99
CA ALA A 122 16.48 -6.21 -13.64
C ALA A 122 17.96 -6.50 -13.95
N VAL A 123 18.71 -7.07 -13.00
CA VAL A 123 20.10 -7.50 -13.23
C VAL A 123 20.18 -8.55 -14.33
N LEU A 124 19.28 -9.54 -14.34
CA LEU A 124 19.23 -10.57 -15.37
C LEU A 124 18.95 -9.98 -16.77
N ALA A 125 17.99 -9.06 -16.86
CA ALA A 125 17.62 -8.40 -18.13
C ALA A 125 18.75 -7.53 -18.68
N MET A 126 19.53 -6.90 -17.81
CA MET A 126 20.67 -6.05 -18.20
C MET A 126 21.95 -6.84 -18.49
N SER A 127 22.15 -8.00 -17.86
CA SER A 127 23.37 -8.81 -17.99
C SER A 127 23.31 -9.85 -19.11
N THR A 128 22.13 -10.07 -19.70
CA THR A 128 21.99 -11.04 -20.80
C THR A 128 22.47 -10.44 -22.13
N ASN A 129 23.10 -11.27 -22.96
CA ASN A 129 23.46 -10.93 -24.34
C ASN A 129 22.31 -11.19 -25.34
N ASP A 130 21.22 -11.82 -24.89
CA ASP A 130 20.05 -12.13 -25.71
C ASP A 130 18.96 -11.08 -25.47
N ILE A 131 18.71 -10.25 -26.48
CA ILE A 131 17.72 -9.18 -26.40
C ILE A 131 16.29 -9.71 -26.26
N HIS A 132 15.98 -10.90 -26.80
CA HIS A 132 14.66 -11.51 -26.63
C HIS A 132 14.44 -11.90 -25.18
N ARG A 133 15.45 -12.50 -24.54
CA ARG A 133 15.41 -12.80 -23.11
C ARG A 133 15.25 -11.54 -22.26
N SER A 134 15.98 -10.46 -22.58
CA SER A 134 15.84 -9.18 -21.87
C SER A 134 14.41 -8.63 -21.97
N ALA A 135 13.84 -8.61 -23.18
CA ALA A 135 12.47 -8.16 -23.42
C ALA A 135 11.44 -8.99 -22.64
N THR A 136 11.55 -10.32 -22.65
CA THR A 136 10.66 -11.20 -21.88
C THR A 136 10.75 -10.94 -20.37
N VAL A 137 11.95 -10.68 -19.84
CA VAL A 137 12.11 -10.41 -18.40
C VAL A 137 11.44 -9.08 -18.03
N TYR A 138 11.61 -8.02 -18.83
CA TYR A 138 10.91 -6.75 -18.57
C TYR A 138 9.39 -6.86 -18.74
N GLU A 139 8.91 -7.65 -19.69
CA GLU A 139 7.47 -7.94 -19.84
C GLU A 139 6.90 -8.64 -18.59
N LEU A 140 7.59 -9.66 -18.07
CA LEU A 140 7.20 -10.32 -16.83
C LEU A 140 7.22 -9.37 -15.63
N MET A 141 8.22 -8.49 -15.56
CA MET A 141 8.27 -7.46 -14.51
C MET A 141 7.07 -6.52 -14.60
N ALA A 142 6.72 -6.03 -15.80
CA ALA A 142 5.55 -5.17 -16.01
C ALA A 142 4.25 -5.87 -15.61
N LEU A 143 4.10 -7.16 -15.96
CA LEU A 143 2.94 -7.96 -15.55
C LEU A 143 2.87 -8.11 -14.03
N PHE A 144 3.98 -8.40 -13.35
CA PHE A 144 4.02 -8.51 -11.89
C PHE A 144 3.85 -7.18 -11.18
N ASP A 145 4.24 -6.06 -11.80
CA ASP A 145 4.05 -4.72 -11.27
C ASP A 145 2.56 -4.35 -11.14
N ILE A 146 1.72 -4.82 -12.07
CA ILE A 146 0.27 -4.62 -12.02
C ILE A 146 -0.48 -5.76 -11.30
N THR A 147 0.09 -6.96 -11.22
CA THR A 147 -0.62 -8.15 -10.68
C THR A 147 -0.21 -8.56 -9.27
N LEU A 148 1.07 -8.54 -8.88
CA LEU A 148 1.55 -9.05 -7.59
C LEU A 148 1.97 -7.94 -6.63
N LEU A 149 2.73 -6.97 -7.14
CA LEU A 149 3.29 -5.87 -6.37
C LEU A 149 2.21 -5.07 -5.61
N PRO A 150 1.05 -4.72 -6.21
CA PRO A 150 0.05 -3.93 -5.52
C PRO A 150 -0.52 -4.67 -4.30
N TRP A 151 -0.74 -5.98 -4.39
CA TRP A 151 -1.26 -6.78 -3.27
C TRP A 151 -0.35 -6.74 -2.06
N ALA A 152 0.95 -6.95 -2.26
CA ALA A 152 1.91 -6.94 -1.16
C ALA A 152 2.04 -5.55 -0.53
N ASN A 153 2.07 -4.50 -1.34
CA ASN A 153 2.13 -3.10 -0.89
C ASN A 153 0.92 -2.78 0.00
N PHE A 154 -0.29 -2.99 -0.51
CA PHE A 154 -1.51 -2.63 0.20
C PHE A 154 -1.73 -3.52 1.43
N ALA A 155 -1.54 -4.84 1.33
CA ALA A 155 -1.65 -5.73 2.48
C ALA A 155 -0.73 -5.29 3.63
N THR A 156 0.51 -4.89 3.31
CA THR A 156 1.46 -4.41 4.31
C THR A 156 1.04 -3.09 4.93
N ILE A 157 0.57 -2.13 4.14
CA ILE A 157 0.16 -0.80 4.62
C ILE A 157 -1.11 -0.89 5.47
N LEU A 158 -2.14 -1.59 4.99
CA LEU A 158 -3.42 -1.72 5.70
C LEU A 158 -3.22 -2.40 7.05
N THR A 159 -2.47 -3.50 7.08
CA THR A 159 -2.15 -4.19 8.33
C THR A 159 -1.24 -3.35 9.24
N GLY A 160 -0.30 -2.59 8.69
CA GLY A 160 0.58 -1.69 9.44
C GLY A 160 -0.16 -0.52 10.10
N VAL A 161 -1.11 0.08 9.38
CA VAL A 161 -2.03 1.11 9.93
C VAL A 161 -2.92 0.50 11.01
N GLY A 162 -3.51 -0.67 10.75
CA GLY A 162 -4.31 -1.40 11.73
C GLY A 162 -3.55 -1.70 13.01
N LEU A 163 -2.30 -2.16 12.92
CA LEU A 163 -1.44 -2.39 14.07
C LEU A 163 -1.12 -1.10 14.81
N SER A 164 -0.81 -0.03 14.09
CA SER A 164 -0.45 1.25 14.69
C SER A 164 -1.60 1.88 15.49
N LEU A 165 -2.85 1.64 15.07
CA LEU A 165 -4.05 2.16 15.74
C LEU A 165 -4.56 1.25 16.87
N THR A 166 -4.37 -0.06 16.75
CA THR A 166 -4.89 -1.04 17.73
C THR A 166 -3.89 -1.38 18.84
N THR A 167 -2.61 -1.08 18.65
CA THR A 167 -1.56 -1.33 19.63
C THR A 167 -1.21 -0.06 20.41
N LYS A 168 -0.60 -0.25 21.59
CA LYS A 168 -0.14 0.84 22.49
C LYS A 168 0.84 1.83 21.84
N TRP A 169 1.39 1.48 20.67
CA TRP A 169 2.41 2.26 20.00
C TRP A 169 1.84 3.53 19.36
N GLY A 170 0.64 3.51 18.78
CA GLY A 170 0.08 4.69 18.09
C GLY A 170 0.86 5.08 16.82
N LEU A 171 0.17 5.61 15.79
CA LEU A 171 0.79 5.97 14.50
C LEU A 171 1.91 7.01 14.60
N LEU A 172 1.79 7.95 15.54
CA LEU A 172 2.67 9.12 15.65
C LEU A 172 3.37 9.23 16.99
N ARG A 173 3.27 8.24 17.90
CA ARG A 173 3.86 8.40 19.25
C ARG A 173 5.34 8.07 19.32
N TYR A 174 5.88 7.32 18.36
CA TYR A 174 7.30 6.91 18.36
C TYR A 174 7.97 7.28 17.05
N ARG A 175 9.19 7.84 17.13
CA ARG A 175 9.94 8.31 15.95
C ARG A 175 10.21 7.19 14.94
N TRP A 176 10.50 5.98 15.43
CA TRP A 176 10.71 4.81 14.57
C TRP A 176 9.44 4.39 13.81
N VAL A 177 8.25 4.57 14.37
CA VAL A 177 6.98 4.29 13.64
C VAL A 177 6.81 5.28 12.50
N VAL A 178 7.04 6.57 12.77
CA VAL A 178 6.94 7.64 11.77
C VAL A 178 7.95 7.42 10.64
N ALA A 179 9.19 7.06 10.96
CA ALA A 179 10.21 6.78 9.95
C ALA A 179 9.83 5.60 9.04
N LYS A 180 9.25 4.51 9.57
CA LYS A 180 8.74 3.41 8.73
C LYS A 180 7.63 3.84 7.79
N ILE A 181 6.70 4.65 8.29
CA ILE A 181 5.60 5.18 7.46
C ILE A 181 6.16 6.08 6.37
N ALA A 182 7.15 6.92 6.67
CA ALA A 182 7.81 7.77 5.69
C ALA A 182 8.56 6.95 4.62
N ILE A 183 9.27 5.89 5.02
CA ILE A 183 9.92 4.97 4.08
C ILE A 183 8.88 4.33 3.16
N ALA A 184 7.82 3.74 3.72
CA ALA A 184 6.77 3.10 2.93
C ALA A 184 6.09 4.09 1.97
N ALA A 185 5.80 5.31 2.43
CA ALA A 185 5.23 6.36 1.59
C ALA A 185 6.19 6.80 0.47
N GLY A 186 7.48 6.94 0.76
CA GLY A 186 8.51 7.28 -0.22
C GLY A 186 8.64 6.21 -1.31
N ILE A 187 8.60 4.93 -0.93
CA ILE A 187 8.59 3.81 -1.89
C ILE A 187 7.37 3.89 -2.82
N LEU A 188 6.18 4.12 -2.27
CA LEU A 188 4.97 4.25 -3.09
C LEU A 188 5.01 5.48 -4.00
N MET A 189 5.51 6.61 -3.50
CA MET A 189 5.62 7.83 -4.30
C MET A 189 6.59 7.65 -5.46
N MET A 190 7.70 6.95 -5.23
CA MET A 190 8.65 6.56 -6.28
C MET A 190 8.00 5.59 -7.28
N ALA A 191 7.30 4.57 -6.77
CA ALA A 191 6.64 3.55 -7.58
C ALA A 191 5.61 4.16 -8.56
N PHE A 192 4.64 4.90 -8.03
CA PHE A 192 3.57 5.52 -8.82
C PHE A 192 3.98 6.82 -9.52
N GLY A 193 5.04 7.48 -9.07
CA GLY A 193 5.45 8.77 -9.62
C GLY A 193 6.28 8.66 -10.89
N PHE A 194 7.11 7.62 -11.01
CA PHE A 194 7.93 7.42 -12.22
C PHE A 194 8.38 5.98 -12.50
N LEU A 195 8.46 5.10 -11.50
CA LEU A 195 8.99 3.74 -11.71
C LEU A 195 8.10 2.92 -12.65
N HIS A 196 6.78 3.00 -12.50
CA HIS A 196 5.83 2.33 -13.39
C HIS A 196 6.06 2.72 -14.85
N ASP A 197 6.05 4.03 -15.14
CA ASP A 197 6.35 4.56 -16.48
C ASP A 197 7.73 4.15 -16.98
N SER A 198 8.75 4.12 -16.12
CA SER A 198 10.11 3.70 -16.49
C SER A 198 10.15 2.23 -16.88
N LEU A 199 9.41 1.38 -16.15
CA LEU A 199 9.31 -0.04 -16.41
C LEU A 199 8.60 -0.33 -17.74
N GLU A 200 7.49 0.35 -18.03
CA GLU A 200 6.80 0.24 -19.31
C GLU A 200 7.69 0.71 -20.47
N ARG A 201 8.40 1.84 -20.30
CA ARG A 201 9.32 2.38 -21.31
C ARG A 201 10.43 1.41 -21.64
N VAL A 202 11.12 0.85 -20.65
CA VAL A 202 12.22 -0.08 -20.89
C VAL A 202 11.72 -1.40 -21.49
N GLY A 203 10.53 -1.88 -21.10
CA GLY A 203 9.92 -3.07 -21.70
C GLY A 203 9.56 -2.87 -23.17
N ALA A 204 8.98 -1.72 -23.52
CA ALA A 204 8.68 -1.36 -24.90
C ALA A 204 9.97 -1.21 -25.74
N GLU A 205 11.00 -0.57 -25.18
CA GLU A 205 12.30 -0.42 -25.81
C GLU A 205 12.97 -1.78 -26.08
N ALA A 206 13.02 -2.66 -25.09
CA ALA A 206 13.59 -4.00 -25.22
C ALA A 206 12.86 -4.81 -26.31
N THR A 207 11.53 -4.70 -26.37
CA THR A 207 10.72 -5.34 -27.42
C THR A 207 11.05 -4.80 -28.82
N GLN A 208 11.22 -3.49 -28.96
CA GLN A 208 11.61 -2.88 -30.25
C GLN A 208 13.01 -3.27 -30.68
N LEU A 209 13.97 -3.33 -29.75
CA LEU A 209 15.33 -3.79 -30.03
C LEU A 209 15.34 -5.27 -30.44
N ALA A 210 14.54 -6.10 -29.78
CA ALA A 210 14.37 -7.51 -30.13
C ALA A 210 13.81 -7.68 -31.55
N ALA A 211 12.81 -6.89 -31.94
CA ALA A 211 12.24 -6.91 -33.29
C ALA A 211 13.26 -6.52 -34.39
N ARG A 212 14.30 -5.74 -34.02
CA ARG A 212 15.37 -5.31 -34.94
C ARG A 212 16.62 -6.19 -34.88
N GLY A 213 16.65 -7.20 -34.01
CA GLY A 213 17.85 -8.01 -33.77
C GLY A 213 19.03 -7.22 -33.20
N ALA A 214 18.76 -6.13 -32.49
CA ALA A 214 19.79 -5.27 -31.91
C ALA A 214 20.37 -5.87 -30.60
N ALA A 215 21.57 -5.44 -30.23
CA ALA A 215 22.22 -5.87 -28.99
C ALA A 215 21.57 -5.23 -27.74
N THR A 216 21.62 -5.94 -26.61
CA THR A 216 21.16 -5.44 -25.29
C THR A 216 21.93 -4.21 -24.81
N ALA A 217 23.15 -4.00 -25.27
CA ALA A 217 23.94 -2.80 -24.99
C ALA A 217 23.31 -1.49 -25.53
N HIS A 218 22.30 -1.58 -26.38
CA HIS A 218 21.54 -0.43 -26.89
C HIS A 218 20.36 -0.02 -25.99
N LEU A 219 20.08 -0.75 -24.91
CA LEU A 219 19.09 -0.32 -23.93
C LEU A 219 19.48 1.04 -23.32
N SER A 220 18.51 1.93 -23.23
CA SER A 220 18.70 3.25 -22.64
C SER A 220 19.03 3.18 -21.16
N GLY A 221 19.52 4.30 -20.59
CA GLY A 221 19.71 4.46 -19.16
C GLY A 221 18.43 4.32 -18.32
N THR A 222 17.26 4.16 -18.94
CA THR A 222 16.01 3.79 -18.27
C THR A 222 16.15 2.42 -17.58
N ALA A 223 16.92 1.49 -18.14
CA ALA A 223 17.22 0.20 -17.52
C ALA A 223 17.90 0.36 -16.15
N ASP A 224 18.88 1.27 -16.05
CA ASP A 224 19.54 1.61 -14.79
C ASP A 224 18.56 2.25 -13.80
N VAL A 225 17.69 3.16 -14.27
CA VAL A 225 16.68 3.80 -13.42
C VAL A 225 15.76 2.75 -12.79
N VAL A 226 15.30 1.76 -13.57
CA VAL A 226 14.47 0.66 -13.07
C VAL A 226 15.22 -0.17 -12.01
N LEU A 227 16.45 -0.58 -12.30
CA LEU A 227 17.28 -1.35 -11.36
C LEU A 227 17.49 -0.60 -10.04
N TRP A 228 17.93 0.66 -10.10
CA TRP A 228 18.21 1.47 -8.92
C TRP A 228 16.95 1.81 -8.13
N SER A 229 15.81 1.99 -8.79
CA SER A 229 14.54 2.24 -8.10
C SER A 229 14.10 1.03 -7.27
N PHE A 230 14.10 -0.18 -7.85
CA PHE A 230 13.79 -1.39 -7.09
C PHE A 230 14.86 -1.68 -6.01
N GLY A 231 16.13 -1.36 -6.28
CA GLY A 231 17.21 -1.47 -5.29
C GLY A 231 17.00 -0.55 -4.08
N CYS A 232 16.70 0.73 -4.32
CA CYS A 232 16.36 1.70 -3.28
C CYS A 232 15.11 1.29 -2.49
N ALA A 233 14.09 0.75 -3.17
CA ALA A 233 12.90 0.24 -2.50
C ALA A 233 13.23 -0.95 -1.58
N LEU A 234 14.02 -1.92 -2.05
CA LEU A 234 14.47 -3.06 -1.26
C LEU A 234 15.27 -2.62 -0.03
N LEU A 235 16.23 -1.71 -0.20
CA LEU A 235 17.01 -1.16 0.90
C LEU A 235 16.13 -0.42 1.92
N GLY A 236 15.15 0.35 1.44
CA GLY A 236 14.15 0.99 2.28
C GLY A 236 13.35 -0.02 3.11
N LEU A 237 12.86 -1.10 2.48
CA LEU A 237 12.11 -2.15 3.17
C LEU A 237 12.97 -2.88 4.23
N ILE A 238 14.24 -3.17 3.92
CA ILE A 238 15.19 -3.75 4.88
C ILE A 238 15.42 -2.77 6.04
N ALA A 239 15.62 -1.48 5.76
CA ALA A 239 15.77 -0.47 6.80
C ALA A 239 14.52 -0.41 7.69
N ALA A 240 13.31 -0.46 7.12
CA ALA A 240 12.06 -0.52 7.87
C ALA A 240 11.94 -1.77 8.74
N LEU A 241 12.41 -2.93 8.25
CA LEU A 241 12.49 -4.16 9.03
C LEU A 241 13.47 -4.02 10.21
N LEU A 242 14.68 -3.51 9.98
CA LEU A 242 15.67 -3.29 11.03
C LEU A 242 15.14 -2.31 12.09
N LEU A 243 14.47 -1.24 11.67
CA LEU A 243 13.81 -0.30 12.57
C LEU A 243 12.73 -0.96 13.43
N SER A 244 12.12 -2.06 12.94
CA SER A 244 11.15 -2.87 13.68
C SER A 244 11.78 -3.67 14.81
N LEU A 245 12.96 -4.21 14.56
CA LEU A 245 13.67 -5.09 15.47
C LEU A 245 14.37 -4.27 16.56
N TYR A 246 15.16 -3.28 16.14
CA TYR A 246 15.99 -2.48 17.05
C TYR A 246 15.24 -1.34 17.73
N LYS A 247 14.10 -0.90 17.16
CA LYS A 247 13.26 0.20 17.68
C LYS A 247 14.06 1.42 18.17
N PRO A 248 14.97 1.98 17.35
CA PRO A 248 15.80 3.10 17.78
C PRO A 248 14.93 4.35 17.90
N GLY A 249 14.67 4.79 19.13
CA GLY A 249 14.12 6.12 19.41
C GLY A 249 12.89 6.15 20.30
N GLY A 250 12.95 7.06 21.29
CA GLY A 250 11.88 7.37 22.22
C GLY A 250 10.64 8.04 21.61
N ARG A 251 9.77 8.55 22.49
CA ARG A 251 8.48 9.14 22.11
C ARG A 251 8.65 10.41 21.26
N THR A 252 7.69 10.69 20.38
CA THR A 252 7.64 11.94 19.60
C THR A 252 7.27 13.12 20.48
N ARG A 253 7.65 14.34 20.06
CA ARG A 253 7.34 15.59 20.78
C ARG A 253 5.83 15.78 21.05
N ARG A 254 4.96 15.34 20.14
CA ARG A 254 3.50 15.35 20.34
C ARG A 254 3.07 14.48 21.52
N ALA A 255 3.54 13.23 21.56
CA ALA A 255 3.24 12.30 22.66
C ALA A 255 3.86 12.74 24.01
N ALA A 256 4.98 13.45 24.00
CA ALA A 256 5.56 14.04 25.20
C ALA A 256 4.73 15.23 25.72
N GLY A 257 4.18 16.06 24.82
CA GLY A 257 3.32 17.19 25.15
C GLY A 257 1.96 16.80 25.74
N ASP A 258 1.36 15.72 25.26
CA ASP A 258 0.09 15.20 25.80
C ASP A 258 0.24 14.71 27.25
N LEU A 259 1.40 14.11 27.57
CA LEU A 259 1.72 13.70 28.94
C LEU A 259 1.83 14.91 29.87
N HIS A 260 2.54 15.96 29.43
CA HIS A 260 2.71 17.21 30.19
C HIS A 260 1.37 17.94 30.44
N ARG A 261 0.43 17.90 29.49
CA ARG A 261 -0.92 18.47 29.69
C ARG A 261 -1.78 17.63 30.63
N GLY A 262 -1.63 16.31 30.61
CA GLY A 262 -2.34 15.40 31.52
C GLY A 262 -1.94 15.60 32.98
N VAL A 263 -0.63 15.78 33.24
CA VAL A 263 -0.11 16.06 34.59
C VAL A 263 -0.63 17.40 35.12
N ARG A 264 -0.55 18.48 34.33
CA ARG A 264 -1.07 19.80 34.75
C ARG A 264 -2.57 19.84 35.03
N ARG A 265 -3.37 18.96 34.41
CA ARG A 265 -4.81 18.86 34.72
C ARG A 265 -5.11 18.16 36.04
N HIS A 266 -4.21 17.30 36.52
CA HIS A 266 -4.35 16.63 37.81
C HIS A 266 -3.84 17.47 38.98
N GLU A 267 -2.99 18.46 38.72
CA GLU A 267 -2.49 19.39 39.76
C GLU A 267 -3.46 20.55 40.06
N HIS A 268 -4.46 20.76 39.20
CA HIS A 268 -5.47 21.82 39.33
C HIS A 268 -6.89 21.30 39.61
N ALA A 269 -7.03 20.02 39.96
CA ALA A 269 -8.28 19.38 40.37
C ALA A 269 -8.14 18.87 41.82
#